data_AF-A0A0F9S7H5-F1
#
_entry.id   AF-A0A0F9S7H5-F1
#
_cell.length_a   1.000
_cell.length_b   1.000
_cell.length_c   1.000
_cell.angle_alpha   90.00
_cell.angle_beta   90.00
_cell.angle_gamma   90.00
#
_symmetry.space_group_name_H-M   'P 1'
#
loop_
_entity.id
_entity.type
_entity.pdbx_description
1 polymer ?
#
loop_
_entity_poly.entity_id
_entity_poly.type
_entity_poly.pdbx_seq_one_letter_code
_entity_poly.pdbx_strand_id
1 'polypeptide(L)'
;MEGENGKAGLGEPQPGGPQPATAPVPQLPESSTPEQVTKLVSDALAKQGREHRAALLPITSERDSLKTQLTGRDGEITDLTGERDDLKAKIDDLASDDPQRFNLVKRESALTTQVNQLRTDRRTLEADKATHATAKKLTDDTLREITVMDVATAKKDASGKAIGNPEQLKEVCEKIGATTEEQIQTVADTLWPDAVTPATAALKILSGATSGGAQGLNGLSPEEKVRKGLAAKIKEG
;
A
#
# COMPACT_ATOMS: atom_id res chain seq x y z
N MET A 1 -11.08 -44.55 -23.36
CA MET A 1 -10.10 -44.77 -24.45
C MET A 1 -8.74 -44.68 -23.80
N GLU A 2 -8.28 -45.83 -23.31
CA GLU A 2 -6.95 -46.01 -22.73
C GLU A 2 -6.00 -46.39 -23.88
N GLY A 3 -4.84 -45.76 -23.92
CA GLY A 3 -3.84 -45.96 -24.97
C GLY A 3 -2.46 -46.00 -24.34
N GLU A 4 -2.10 -47.16 -23.80
CA GLU A 4 -0.79 -47.46 -23.24
C GLU A 4 -0.03 -48.34 -24.24
N ASN A 5 1.08 -47.83 -24.79
CA ASN A 5 2.00 -48.62 -25.60
C ASN A 5 3.40 -47.98 -25.57
N GLY A 6 4.29 -48.54 -24.77
CA GLY A 6 5.67 -48.09 -24.58
C GLY A 6 6.62 -49.28 -24.45
N LYS A 7 6.94 -49.88 -25.59
CA LYS A 7 7.79 -51.05 -25.84
C LYS A 7 9.22 -50.84 -25.30
N ALA A 8 9.63 -51.56 -24.26
CA ALA A 8 11.02 -51.62 -23.80
C ALA A 8 11.76 -52.78 -24.48
N GLY A 9 12.75 -52.45 -25.32
CA GLY A 9 13.65 -53.40 -25.96
C GLY A 9 14.77 -53.81 -25.04
N LEU A 10 14.93 -55.13 -24.89
CA LEU A 10 16.09 -55.82 -24.32
C LEU A 10 17.29 -55.67 -25.27
N GLY A 11 18.44 -55.30 -24.70
CA GLY A 11 19.75 -55.35 -25.35
C GLY A 11 20.78 -55.82 -24.34
N GLU A 12 21.26 -57.04 -24.55
CA GLU A 12 22.19 -57.83 -23.74
C GLU A 12 23.66 -57.35 -23.80
N PRO A 13 24.58 -57.94 -22.99
CA PRO A 13 25.74 -57.28 -22.39
C PRO A 13 27.05 -57.53 -23.14
N GLN A 14 28.11 -56.79 -22.77
CA GLN A 14 29.46 -57.35 -22.85
C GLN A 14 30.40 -56.87 -21.72
N PRO A 15 31.38 -57.72 -21.35
CA PRO A 15 32.16 -57.65 -20.13
C PRO A 15 33.49 -56.93 -20.33
N GLY A 16 33.93 -56.19 -19.31
CA GLY A 16 35.26 -55.60 -19.21
C GLY A 16 35.74 -55.73 -17.77
N GLY A 17 36.86 -56.42 -17.59
CA GLY A 17 37.39 -56.88 -16.30
C GLY A 17 37.89 -55.80 -15.33
N PRO A 18 38.42 -56.25 -14.17
CA PRO A 18 38.66 -55.42 -13.00
C PRO A 18 39.98 -54.66 -13.11
N GLN A 19 39.92 -53.34 -12.96
CA GLN A 19 41.09 -52.49 -12.75
C GLN A 19 41.06 -52.00 -11.30
N PRO A 20 42.02 -52.42 -10.43
CA PRO A 20 42.10 -51.91 -9.07
C PRO A 20 42.70 -50.50 -9.12
N ALA A 21 41.85 -49.51 -9.35
CA ALA A 21 42.20 -48.12 -9.13
C ALA A 21 42.14 -47.87 -7.62
N THR A 22 43.34 -47.83 -7.04
CA THR A 22 43.73 -47.07 -5.84
C THR A 22 42.61 -46.22 -5.25
N ALA A 23 42.17 -46.58 -4.04
CA ALA A 23 41.30 -45.75 -3.23
C ALA A 23 41.93 -44.34 -3.09
N PRO A 24 41.26 -43.28 -3.53
CA PRO A 24 41.72 -41.93 -3.24
C PRO A 24 41.64 -41.74 -1.72
N VAL A 25 42.79 -41.43 -1.14
CA VAL A 25 42.92 -40.93 0.23
C VAL A 25 41.87 -39.83 0.41
N PRO A 26 41.03 -39.86 1.47
CA PRO A 26 40.10 -38.78 1.75
C PRO A 26 40.89 -37.48 1.97
N GLN A 27 40.94 -36.62 0.95
CA GLN A 27 41.43 -35.27 1.12
C GLN A 27 40.48 -34.57 2.09
N LEU A 28 41.01 -34.19 3.26
CA LEU A 28 40.33 -33.29 4.18
C LEU A 28 39.91 -32.03 3.40
N PRO A 29 38.66 -31.55 3.55
CA PRO A 29 38.20 -30.36 2.84
C PRO A 29 39.08 -29.19 3.23
N GLU A 30 39.72 -28.58 2.23
CA GLU A 30 40.42 -27.30 2.39
C GLU A 30 39.46 -26.30 3.00
N SER A 31 39.88 -25.68 4.12
CA SER A 31 39.10 -24.67 4.82
C SER A 31 38.79 -23.53 3.84
N SER A 32 37.51 -23.38 3.49
CA SER A 32 37.06 -22.32 2.58
C SER A 32 37.46 -20.96 3.12
N THR A 33 38.05 -20.12 2.28
CA THR A 33 38.44 -18.77 2.70
C THR A 33 37.19 -17.93 3.02
N PRO A 34 37.26 -16.93 3.92
CA PRO A 34 36.10 -16.10 4.28
C PRO A 34 35.40 -15.45 3.07
N GLU A 35 36.17 -15.12 2.02
CA GLU A 35 35.66 -14.56 0.77
C GLU A 35 34.83 -15.57 -0.04
N GLN A 36 35.23 -16.84 -0.06
CA GLN A 36 34.47 -17.92 -0.72
C GLN A 36 33.14 -18.17 -0.01
N VAL A 37 33.12 -18.13 1.33
CA VAL A 37 31.88 -18.27 2.12
C VAL A 37 30.94 -17.10 1.84
N THR A 38 31.46 -15.87 1.80
CA THR A 38 30.66 -14.68 1.51
C THR A 38 30.05 -14.74 0.10
N LYS A 39 30.82 -15.18 -0.90
CA LYS A 39 30.33 -15.38 -2.26
C LYS A 39 29.25 -16.45 -2.33
N LEU A 40 29.44 -17.60 -1.67
CA LEU A 40 28.46 -18.69 -1.64
C LEU A 40 27.15 -18.26 -0.97
N VAL A 41 27.22 -17.49 0.12
CA VAL A 41 26.02 -16.94 0.78
C VAL A 41 25.29 -15.95 -0.13
N SER A 42 26.02 -15.06 -0.80
CA SER A 42 25.44 -14.13 -1.77
C SER A 42 24.77 -14.86 -2.94
N ASP A 43 25.43 -15.86 -3.51
CA ASP A 43 24.90 -16.66 -4.62
C ASP A 43 23.67 -17.47 -4.18
N ALA A 44 23.67 -18.01 -2.95
CA ALA A 44 22.53 -18.71 -2.38
C ALA A 44 21.34 -17.78 -2.14
N LEU A 45 21.56 -16.59 -1.57
CA LEU A 45 20.49 -15.58 -1.40
C LEU A 45 19.92 -15.13 -2.76
N ALA A 46 20.79 -14.88 -3.74
CA ALA A 46 20.36 -14.49 -5.07
C ALA A 46 19.55 -15.60 -5.75
N LYS A 47 19.94 -16.87 -5.58
CA LYS A 47 19.20 -18.03 -6.07
C LYS A 47 17.84 -18.16 -5.37
N GLN A 48 17.80 -18.07 -4.04
CA GLN A 48 16.57 -18.10 -3.26
C GLN A 48 15.62 -16.96 -3.67
N GLY A 49 16.13 -15.75 -3.88
CA GLY A 49 15.34 -14.61 -4.36
C GLY A 49 14.74 -14.84 -5.73
N ARG A 50 15.49 -15.46 -6.66
CA ARG A 50 14.98 -15.84 -7.98
C ARG A 50 13.89 -16.92 -7.88
N GLU A 51 14.10 -17.94 -7.07
CA GLU A 51 13.14 -19.04 -6.86
C GLU A 51 11.86 -18.54 -6.19
N HIS A 52 11.98 -17.71 -5.15
CA HIS A 52 10.84 -17.09 -4.48
C HIS A 52 10.05 -16.18 -5.43
N ARG A 53 10.73 -15.37 -6.25
CA ARG A 53 10.07 -14.55 -7.27
C ARG A 53 9.37 -15.40 -8.32
N ALA A 54 10.01 -16.49 -8.77
CA ALA A 54 9.42 -17.43 -9.72
C ALA A 54 8.19 -18.14 -9.14
N ALA A 55 8.15 -18.41 -7.84
CA ALA A 55 6.98 -18.96 -7.15
C ALA A 55 5.85 -17.93 -6.95
N LEU A 56 6.18 -16.66 -6.72
CA LEU A 56 5.18 -15.60 -6.54
C LEU A 56 4.47 -15.16 -7.82
N LEU A 57 5.15 -15.25 -8.98
CA LEU A 57 4.58 -14.90 -10.27
C LEU A 57 3.29 -15.67 -10.61
N PRO A 58 3.26 -17.03 -10.57
CA PRO A 58 2.04 -17.77 -10.85
C PRO A 58 0.94 -17.50 -9.83
N ILE A 59 1.27 -17.36 -8.54
CA ILE A 59 0.29 -17.02 -7.49
C ILE A 59 -0.36 -15.65 -7.75
N THR A 60 0.44 -14.67 -8.17
CA THR A 60 -0.06 -13.32 -8.48
C THR A 60 -0.94 -13.35 -9.73
N SER A 61 -0.51 -14.07 -10.78
CA SER A 61 -1.29 -14.27 -11.99
C SER A 61 -2.63 -14.96 -11.71
N GLU A 62 -2.63 -16.01 -10.89
CA GLU A 62 -3.84 -16.73 -10.50
C GLU A 62 -4.80 -15.85 -9.70
N ARG A 63 -4.28 -15.09 -8.73
CA ARG A 63 -5.07 -14.12 -7.95
C ARG A 63 -5.75 -13.09 -8.86
N ASP A 64 -5.03 -12.54 -9.82
CA ASP A 64 -5.57 -11.51 -10.72
C ASP A 64 -6.61 -12.11 -11.68
N SER A 65 -6.39 -13.34 -12.15
CA SER A 65 -7.35 -14.12 -12.93
C SER A 65 -8.64 -14.38 -12.13
N LEU A 66 -8.52 -14.86 -10.88
CA LEU A 66 -9.66 -15.11 -10.01
C LEU A 66 -10.44 -13.82 -9.69
N LYS A 67 -9.75 -12.70 -9.48
CA LYS A 67 -10.38 -11.40 -9.26
C LYS A 67 -11.18 -10.94 -10.49
N THR A 68 -10.64 -11.17 -11.69
CA THR A 68 -11.34 -10.86 -12.95
C THR A 68 -12.59 -11.74 -13.11
N GLN A 69 -12.47 -13.05 -12.84
CA GLN A 69 -13.59 -13.98 -12.89
C GLN A 69 -14.69 -13.62 -11.88
N LEU A 70 -14.31 -13.27 -10.64
CA LEU A 70 -15.27 -12.85 -9.61
C LEU A 70 -16.06 -11.61 -10.05
N THR A 71 -15.36 -10.61 -10.60
CA THR A 71 -16.00 -9.41 -11.14
C THR A 71 -16.96 -9.73 -12.29
N GLY A 72 -16.57 -10.66 -13.18
CA GLY A 72 -17.44 -11.12 -14.27
C GLY A 72 -18.69 -11.83 -13.76
N ARG A 73 -18.54 -12.74 -12.78
CA ARG A 73 -19.65 -13.46 -12.16
C ARG A 73 -20.61 -12.54 -11.41
N ASP A 74 -20.11 -11.52 -10.73
CA ASP A 74 -20.94 -10.50 -10.08
C ASP A 74 -21.76 -9.69 -11.08
N GLY A 75 -21.20 -9.42 -12.27
CA GLY A 75 -21.92 -8.84 -13.41
C GLY A 75 -23.05 -9.75 -13.88
N GLU A 76 -22.74 -11.02 -14.19
CA GLU A 76 -23.73 -12.02 -14.62
C GLU A 76 -24.88 -12.17 -13.61
N ILE A 77 -24.60 -12.20 -12.30
CA ILE A 77 -25.62 -12.28 -11.24
C ILE A 77 -26.52 -11.04 -11.24
N THR A 78 -25.94 -9.87 -11.49
CA THR A 78 -26.70 -8.61 -11.54
C THR A 78 -27.64 -8.60 -12.74
N ASP A 79 -27.16 -9.02 -13.92
CA ASP A 79 -27.96 -9.10 -15.14
C ASP A 79 -29.11 -10.12 -14.99
N LEU A 80 -28.81 -11.34 -14.53
CA LEU A 80 -29.82 -12.37 -14.27
C LEU A 80 -30.84 -11.95 -13.22
N THR A 81 -30.44 -11.15 -12.23
CA THR A 81 -31.35 -10.59 -11.24
C THR A 81 -32.31 -9.60 -11.90
N GLY A 82 -31.81 -8.73 -12.77
CA GLY A 82 -32.63 -7.81 -13.56
C GLY A 82 -33.64 -8.55 -14.44
N GLU A 83 -33.19 -9.55 -15.21
CA GLU A 83 -34.07 -10.34 -16.08
C GLU A 83 -35.18 -11.06 -15.30
N ARG A 84 -34.84 -11.63 -14.14
CA ARG A 84 -35.79 -12.31 -13.25
C ARG A 84 -36.83 -11.33 -12.70
N ASP A 85 -36.42 -10.12 -12.35
CA ASP A 85 -37.34 -9.07 -11.86
C ASP A 85 -38.26 -8.58 -12.99
N ASP A 86 -37.75 -8.41 -14.21
CA ASP A 86 -38.52 -8.02 -15.40
C ASP A 86 -39.54 -9.10 -15.79
N LEU A 87 -39.14 -10.37 -15.78
CA LEU A 87 -40.04 -11.50 -16.05
C LEU A 87 -41.13 -11.59 -14.99
N LYS A 88 -40.80 -11.35 -13.72
CA LYS A 88 -41.79 -11.34 -12.64
C LYS A 88 -42.81 -10.22 -12.84
N ALA A 89 -42.37 -9.02 -13.19
CA ALA A 89 -43.27 -7.91 -13.51
C ALA A 89 -44.21 -8.24 -14.69
N LYS A 90 -43.69 -8.85 -15.76
CA LYS A 90 -44.53 -9.29 -16.90
C LYS A 90 -45.57 -10.33 -16.50
N ILE A 91 -45.23 -11.27 -15.61
CA ILE A 91 -46.18 -12.26 -15.09
C ILE A 91 -47.28 -11.57 -14.27
N ASP A 92 -46.91 -10.62 -13.41
CA ASP A 92 -47.88 -9.87 -12.59
C ASP A 92 -48.80 -8.98 -13.46
N ASP A 93 -48.27 -8.37 -14.52
CA ASP A 93 -49.04 -7.59 -15.51
C ASP A 93 -50.05 -8.46 -16.27
N LEU A 94 -49.64 -9.66 -16.72
CA LEU A 94 -50.51 -10.61 -17.43
C LEU A 94 -51.57 -11.23 -16.52
N ALA A 95 -51.34 -11.27 -15.20
CA ALA A 95 -52.24 -11.88 -14.23
C ALA A 95 -53.27 -10.90 -13.61
N SER A 96 -53.27 -9.61 -14.00
CA SER A 96 -54.08 -8.58 -13.35
C SER A 96 -55.30 -8.13 -14.16
N ASP A 97 -56.49 -8.64 -13.82
CA ASP A 97 -57.80 -8.14 -14.29
C ASP A 97 -58.24 -6.81 -13.62
N ASP A 98 -57.42 -6.27 -12.70
CA ASP A 98 -57.68 -5.02 -11.97
C ASP A 98 -56.74 -3.87 -12.43
N PRO A 99 -57.26 -2.77 -13.00
CA PRO A 99 -56.47 -1.62 -13.45
C PRO A 99 -55.68 -0.92 -12.35
N GLN A 100 -56.13 -0.92 -11.09
CA GLN A 100 -55.39 -0.28 -10.00
C GLN A 100 -54.16 -1.11 -9.62
N ARG A 101 -54.32 -2.44 -9.56
CA ARG A 101 -53.23 -3.36 -9.28
C ARG A 101 -52.17 -3.30 -10.38
N PHE A 102 -52.57 -3.24 -11.65
CA PHE A 102 -51.64 -3.03 -12.78
C PHE A 102 -50.78 -1.77 -12.61
N ASN A 103 -51.38 -0.64 -12.25
CA ASN A 103 -50.63 0.60 -12.05
C ASN A 103 -49.65 0.54 -10.86
N LEU A 104 -50.02 -0.17 -9.79
CA LEU A 104 -49.14 -0.38 -8.65
C LEU A 104 -47.96 -1.29 -9.00
N VAL A 105 -48.20 -2.41 -9.69
CA VAL A 105 -47.15 -3.32 -10.18
C VAL A 105 -46.17 -2.59 -11.09
N LYS A 106 -46.69 -1.79 -12.03
CA LYS A 106 -45.83 -0.96 -12.90
C LYS A 106 -44.97 0.02 -12.11
N ARG A 107 -45.51 0.64 -11.06
CA ARG A 107 -44.75 1.55 -10.19
C ARG A 107 -43.71 0.80 -9.36
N GLU A 108 -44.06 -0.36 -8.83
CA GLU A 108 -43.15 -1.22 -8.06
C GLU A 108 -41.99 -1.73 -8.92
N SER A 109 -42.26 -2.15 -10.15
CA SER A 109 -41.24 -2.50 -11.15
C SER A 109 -40.30 -1.33 -11.40
N ALA A 110 -40.83 -0.14 -11.71
CA ALA A 110 -40.00 1.04 -11.92
C ALA A 110 -39.13 1.41 -10.71
N LEU A 111 -39.67 1.28 -9.49
CA LEU A 111 -38.93 1.51 -8.26
C LEU A 111 -37.84 0.45 -8.04
N THR A 112 -38.12 -0.82 -8.34
CA THR A 112 -37.16 -1.91 -8.24
C THR A 112 -35.99 -1.70 -9.20
N THR A 113 -36.26 -1.32 -10.45
CA THR A 113 -35.22 -0.94 -11.42
C THR A 113 -34.37 0.22 -10.91
N GLN A 114 -34.98 1.26 -10.33
CA GLN A 114 -34.24 2.39 -9.75
C GLN A 114 -33.37 1.97 -8.56
N VAL A 115 -33.87 1.12 -7.67
CA VAL A 115 -33.10 0.61 -6.52
C VAL A 115 -31.91 -0.21 -6.99
N ASN A 116 -32.10 -1.07 -8.01
CA ASN A 116 -31.01 -1.85 -8.60
C ASN A 116 -29.97 -0.95 -9.25
N GLN A 117 -30.40 0.08 -9.99
CA GLN A 117 -29.49 1.08 -10.58
C GLN A 117 -28.68 1.82 -9.51
N LEU A 118 -29.34 2.34 -8.46
CA LEU A 118 -28.66 3.03 -7.35
C LEU A 118 -27.66 2.13 -6.62
N ARG A 119 -27.96 0.83 -6.53
CA ARG A 119 -27.04 -0.15 -5.93
C ARG A 119 -25.79 -0.35 -6.80
N THR A 120 -25.94 -0.40 -8.11
CA THR A 120 -24.83 -0.43 -9.07
C THR A 120 -24.02 0.85 -8.99
N ASP A 121 -24.66 2.02 -9.06
CA ASP A 121 -23.99 3.32 -8.98
C ASP A 121 -23.19 3.47 -7.68
N ARG A 122 -23.75 3.01 -6.55
CA ARG A 122 -23.05 2.99 -5.26
C ARG A 122 -21.80 2.11 -5.28
N ARG A 123 -21.85 0.92 -5.90
CA ARG A 123 -20.68 0.03 -6.01
C ARG A 123 -19.60 0.68 -6.87
N THR A 124 -19.97 1.27 -8.00
CA THR A 124 -19.05 2.01 -8.88
C THR A 124 -18.39 3.17 -8.13
N LEU A 125 -19.19 3.97 -7.41
CA LEU A 125 -18.66 5.09 -6.63
C LEU A 125 -17.67 4.65 -5.54
N GLU A 126 -17.92 3.53 -4.86
CA GLU A 126 -16.96 2.99 -3.88
C GLU A 126 -15.68 2.47 -4.53
N ALA A 127 -15.76 1.85 -5.71
CA ALA A 127 -14.58 1.45 -6.48
C ALA A 127 -13.76 2.67 -6.95
N ASP A 128 -14.42 3.73 -7.40
CA ASP A 128 -13.79 4.98 -7.81
C ASP A 128 -13.10 5.67 -6.63
N LYS A 129 -13.74 5.71 -5.46
CA LYS A 129 -13.12 6.24 -4.23
C LYS A 129 -11.85 5.48 -3.85
N ALA A 130 -11.84 4.15 -3.94
CA ALA A 130 -10.67 3.35 -3.63
C ALA A 130 -9.52 3.63 -4.63
N THR A 131 -9.85 3.78 -5.91
CA THR A 131 -8.89 4.14 -6.95
C THR A 131 -8.31 5.53 -6.70
N HIS A 132 -9.16 6.52 -6.39
CA HIS A 132 -8.73 7.88 -6.11
C HIS A 132 -7.89 7.97 -4.82
N ALA A 133 -8.22 7.21 -3.77
CA ALA A 133 -7.41 7.15 -2.55
C ALA A 133 -6.00 6.63 -2.82
N THR A 134 -5.88 5.61 -3.68
CA THR A 134 -4.58 5.05 -4.10
C THR A 134 -3.79 6.06 -4.93
N ALA A 135 -4.43 6.71 -5.90
CA ALA A 135 -3.81 7.74 -6.72
C ALA A 135 -3.31 8.92 -5.87
N LYS A 136 -4.14 9.40 -4.93
CA LYS A 136 -3.78 10.47 -4.00
C LYS A 136 -2.55 10.10 -3.17
N LYS A 137 -2.52 8.88 -2.60
CA LYS A 137 -1.36 8.42 -1.83
C LYS A 137 -0.09 8.43 -2.68
N LEU A 138 -0.16 7.93 -3.91
CA LEU A 138 0.98 7.93 -4.83
C LEU A 138 1.49 9.36 -5.12
N THR A 139 0.58 10.31 -5.32
CA THR A 139 0.93 11.72 -5.52
C THR A 139 1.57 12.33 -4.27
N ASP A 140 0.99 12.08 -3.09
CA ASP A 140 1.53 12.57 -1.81
C ASP A 140 2.94 11.98 -1.55
N ASP A 141 3.13 10.69 -1.81
CA ASP A 141 4.43 10.00 -1.68
C ASP A 141 5.48 10.56 -2.66
N THR A 142 5.08 10.83 -3.92
CA THR A 142 5.96 11.41 -4.94
C THR A 142 6.36 12.85 -4.59
N LEU A 143 5.40 13.67 -4.14
CA LEU A 143 5.68 15.05 -3.74
C LEU A 143 6.66 15.08 -2.56
N ARG A 144 6.45 14.22 -1.57
CA ARG A 144 7.36 14.05 -0.43
C ARG A 144 8.76 13.64 -0.89
N GLU A 145 8.89 12.73 -1.85
CA GLU A 145 10.19 12.33 -2.40
C GLU A 145 10.91 13.50 -3.08
N ILE A 146 10.20 14.31 -3.87
CA ILE A 146 10.74 15.52 -4.48
C ILE A 146 11.22 16.50 -3.40
N THR A 147 10.40 16.77 -2.38
CA THR A 147 10.78 17.66 -1.26
C THR A 147 12.02 17.16 -0.52
N VAL A 148 12.13 15.85 -0.27
CA VAL A 148 13.32 15.25 0.35
C VAL A 148 14.56 15.47 -0.53
N MET A 149 14.44 15.29 -1.85
CA MET A 149 15.55 15.54 -2.77
C MET A 149 15.97 17.02 -2.79
N ASP A 150 15.02 17.94 -2.85
CA ASP A 150 15.29 19.39 -2.86
C ASP A 150 15.96 19.83 -1.56
N VAL A 151 15.44 19.43 -0.40
CA VAL A 151 16.02 19.77 0.91
C VAL A 151 17.42 19.18 1.07
N ALA A 152 17.62 17.91 0.72
CA ALA A 152 18.93 17.28 0.84
C ALA A 152 19.97 17.95 -0.08
N THR A 153 19.60 18.24 -1.34
CA THR A 153 20.52 18.88 -2.29
C THR A 153 20.80 20.35 -1.96
N ALA A 154 19.89 21.02 -1.25
CA ALA A 154 20.10 22.38 -0.75
C ALA A 154 21.14 22.45 0.39
N LYS A 155 21.37 21.35 1.13
CA LYS A 155 22.34 21.33 2.24
C LYS A 155 23.78 21.35 1.74
N LYS A 156 24.52 22.38 2.14
CA LYS A 156 25.91 22.64 1.76
C LYS A 156 26.80 22.85 2.98
N ASP A 157 28.06 22.45 2.87
CA ASP A 157 29.07 22.80 3.87
C ASP A 157 29.54 24.26 3.73
N ALA A 158 30.44 24.69 4.62
CA ALA A 158 31.04 26.02 4.59
C ALA A 158 31.84 26.31 3.30
N SER A 159 32.21 25.28 2.52
CA SER A 159 32.87 25.43 1.23
C SER A 159 31.88 25.53 0.05
N GLY A 160 30.57 25.46 0.33
CA GLY A 160 29.51 25.47 -0.67
C GLY A 160 29.29 24.12 -1.37
N LYS A 161 29.94 23.05 -0.91
CA LYS A 161 29.79 21.70 -1.47
C LYS A 161 28.56 21.04 -0.85
N ALA A 162 27.75 20.38 -1.69
CA ALA A 162 26.58 19.64 -1.22
C ALA A 162 26.99 18.50 -0.28
N ILE A 163 26.38 18.45 0.90
CA ILE A 163 26.63 17.43 1.93
C ILE A 163 25.41 16.56 2.21
N GLY A 164 24.21 16.97 1.80
CA GLY A 164 23.01 16.19 2.02
C GLY A 164 22.95 14.95 1.13
N ASN A 165 22.49 13.85 1.72
CA ASN A 165 22.21 12.60 1.02
C ASN A 165 20.70 12.35 1.05
N PRO A 166 20.00 12.41 -0.10
CA PRO A 166 18.54 12.28 -0.15
C PRO A 166 18.04 10.92 0.36
N GLU A 167 18.79 9.83 0.16
CA GLU A 167 18.39 8.50 0.64
C GLU A 167 18.41 8.41 2.16
N GLN A 168 19.43 9.01 2.80
CA GLN A 168 19.52 9.06 4.26
C GLN A 168 18.42 9.93 4.86
N LEU A 169 18.14 11.09 4.24
CA LEU A 169 17.05 11.95 4.68
C LEU A 169 15.70 11.25 4.53
N LYS A 170 15.46 10.56 3.41
CA LYS A 170 14.26 9.77 3.15
C LYS A 170 14.05 8.72 4.24
N GLU A 171 15.06 7.91 4.53
CA GLU A 171 14.99 6.84 5.52
C GLU A 171 14.66 7.39 6.93
N VAL A 172 15.29 8.49 7.33
CA VAL A 172 15.03 9.11 8.64
C VAL A 172 13.63 9.73 8.69
N CYS A 173 13.21 10.44 7.63
CA CYS A 173 11.86 10.99 7.52
C CYS A 173 10.78 9.89 7.56
N GLU A 174 11.04 8.72 6.99
CA GLU A 174 10.14 7.56 7.08
C GLU A 174 10.06 7.01 8.51
N LYS A 175 11.20 6.86 9.19
CA LYS A 175 11.24 6.35 10.57
C LYS A 175 10.51 7.24 11.57
N ILE A 176 10.57 8.56 11.39
CA ILE A 176 9.94 9.50 12.33
C ILE A 176 8.56 9.99 11.87
N GLY A 177 8.11 9.59 10.68
CA GLY A 177 6.82 10.03 10.12
C GLY A 177 6.79 11.50 9.71
N ALA A 178 7.92 12.06 9.26
CA ALA A 178 7.96 13.41 8.71
C ALA A 178 7.37 13.42 7.30
N THR A 179 6.27 14.17 7.13
CA THR A 179 5.51 14.24 5.87
C THR A 179 5.39 15.66 5.32
N THR A 180 5.58 16.68 6.14
CA THR A 180 5.55 18.09 5.71
C THR A 180 6.96 18.62 5.43
N GLU A 181 7.09 19.61 4.56
CA GLU A 181 8.37 20.25 4.23
C GLU A 181 9.11 20.77 5.47
N GLU A 182 8.43 21.40 6.43
CA GLU A 182 9.06 21.95 7.63
C GLU A 182 9.62 20.86 8.55
N GLN A 183 8.90 19.73 8.64
CA GLN A 183 9.38 18.55 9.36
C GLN A 183 10.61 17.96 8.66
N ILE A 184 10.56 17.81 7.33
CA ILE A 184 11.68 17.31 6.53
C ILE A 184 12.91 18.22 6.68
N GLN A 185 12.71 19.54 6.67
CA GLN A 185 13.77 20.53 6.90
C GLN A 185 14.36 20.39 8.30
N THR A 186 13.52 20.24 9.33
CA THR A 186 13.99 20.03 10.71
C THR A 186 14.85 18.78 10.84
N VAL A 187 14.47 17.70 10.15
CA VAL A 187 15.28 16.46 10.10
C VAL A 187 16.60 16.71 9.40
N ALA A 188 16.58 17.40 8.26
CA ALA A 188 17.78 17.72 7.50
C ALA A 188 18.74 18.61 8.31
N ASP A 189 18.24 19.59 9.05
CA ASP A 189 19.01 20.45 9.94
C ASP A 189 19.64 19.67 11.11
N THR A 190 18.95 18.61 11.57
CA THR A 190 19.47 17.73 12.63
C THR A 190 20.56 16.79 12.12
N LEU A 191 20.42 16.29 10.89
CA LEU A 191 21.39 15.40 10.25
C LEU A 191 22.65 16.14 9.77
N TRP A 192 22.44 17.35 9.22
CA TRP A 192 23.49 18.19 8.66
C TRP A 192 23.36 19.59 9.26
N PRO A 193 23.80 19.78 10.51
CA PRO A 193 23.81 21.10 11.11
C PRO A 193 24.73 22.00 10.29
N ASP A 194 24.24 23.19 9.95
CA ASP A 194 25.05 24.17 9.25
C ASP A 194 26.31 24.43 10.09
N ALA A 195 27.46 24.54 9.43
CA ALA A 195 28.73 24.77 10.12
C ALA A 195 28.62 26.07 10.91
N VAL A 196 28.39 25.94 12.21
CA VAL A 196 28.27 27.07 13.13
C VAL A 196 29.62 27.77 13.11
N THR A 197 29.70 28.93 12.46
CA THR A 197 30.69 29.94 12.85
C THR A 197 30.45 30.14 14.35
N PRO A 198 31.40 29.84 15.24
CA PRO A 198 31.14 29.86 16.68
C PRO A 198 30.77 31.29 17.09
N ALA A 199 29.46 31.55 17.15
CA ALA A 199 28.94 32.69 17.84
C ALA A 199 29.33 32.47 19.30
N THR A 200 30.18 33.38 19.76
CA THR A 200 30.72 33.46 21.11
C THR A 200 29.62 33.12 22.11
N ALA A 201 29.85 32.07 22.90
CA ALA A 201 28.99 31.69 24.00
C ALA A 201 28.92 32.83 25.02
N ALA A 202 27.99 33.76 24.83
CA ALA A 202 27.56 34.68 25.87
C ALA A 202 26.53 33.93 26.72
N LEU A 203 27.02 33.28 27.77
CA LEU A 203 26.24 32.88 28.94
C LEU A 203 25.48 34.12 29.46
N LYS A 204 24.26 34.32 28.98
CA LYS A 204 23.35 35.32 29.52
C LYS A 204 22.69 34.71 30.74
N ILE A 205 23.30 34.98 31.88
CA ILE A 205 22.82 34.66 33.23
C ILE A 205 21.34 35.02 33.31
N LEU A 206 20.50 34.03 33.65
CA LEU A 206 19.11 34.25 34.05
C LEU A 206 19.09 35.20 35.26
N SER A 207 18.67 36.44 35.05
CA SER A 207 18.14 37.26 36.13
C SER A 207 16.62 37.05 36.16
N GLY A 208 16.15 36.51 37.28
CA GLY A 208 14.74 36.23 37.52
C GLY A 208 13.88 37.48 37.45
N ALA A 209 12.76 37.37 36.76
CA ALA A 209 11.61 38.25 36.89
C ALA A 209 10.36 37.36 37.00
N THR A 210 9.90 37.18 38.23
CA THR A 210 8.56 36.66 38.52
C THR A 210 7.59 37.84 38.51
N SER A 211 6.83 37.99 37.44
CA SER A 211 5.57 38.73 37.37
C SER A 211 4.76 38.06 36.26
N GLY A 212 3.50 37.67 36.40
CA GLY A 212 2.44 38.16 37.24
C GLY A 212 1.23 38.31 36.31
N GLY A 213 0.34 37.31 36.32
CA GLY A 213 -1.08 37.44 35.94
C GLY A 213 -1.43 37.74 34.47
N ALA A 214 -1.81 36.69 33.74
CA ALA A 214 -2.95 36.75 32.82
C ALA A 214 -3.54 35.33 32.65
N GLN A 215 -4.61 35.04 33.38
CA GLN A 215 -5.42 33.85 33.18
C GLN A 215 -6.13 33.93 31.82
N GLY A 216 -5.48 33.40 30.78
CA GLY A 216 -6.08 33.15 29.47
C GLY A 216 -6.94 31.90 29.51
N LEU A 217 -8.19 32.02 29.08
CA LEU A 217 -9.25 31.01 29.00
C LEU A 217 -8.97 29.86 28.01
N ASN A 218 -7.82 29.19 28.13
CA ASN A 218 -7.42 28.09 27.24
C ASN A 218 -7.68 26.68 27.79
N GLY A 219 -8.33 26.56 28.95
CA GLY A 219 -8.66 25.27 29.58
C GLY A 219 -10.09 24.75 29.38
N LEU A 220 -10.93 25.44 28.60
CA LEU A 220 -12.34 25.04 28.43
C LEU A 220 -12.46 23.96 27.36
N SER A 221 -13.19 22.88 27.66
CA SER A 221 -13.49 21.83 26.68
C SER A 221 -14.32 22.41 25.53
N PRO A 222 -14.31 21.77 24.33
CA PRO A 222 -15.12 22.20 23.20
C PRO A 222 -16.61 22.40 23.56
N GLU A 223 -17.16 21.61 24.50
CA GLU A 223 -18.55 21.71 24.92
C GLU A 223 -18.86 22.98 25.75
N GLU A 224 -17.90 23.45 26.56
CA GLU A 224 -18.09 24.65 27.37
C GLU A 224 -18.02 25.94 26.55
N LYS A 225 -17.24 25.93 25.45
CA LYS A 225 -17.18 27.05 24.49
C LYS A 225 -18.52 27.22 23.75
N VAL A 226 -19.19 26.13 23.40
CA VAL A 226 -20.49 26.16 22.71
C VAL A 226 -21.59 26.69 23.64
N ARG A 227 -21.61 26.28 24.91
CA ARG A 227 -22.62 26.77 25.88
C ARG A 227 -22.51 28.27 26.14
N LYS A 228 -21.28 28.82 26.24
CA LYS A 228 -21.10 30.27 26.40
C LYS A 228 -21.40 31.08 25.13
N GLY A 229 -21.11 30.54 23.96
CA GLY A 229 -21.46 31.18 22.68
C GLY A 229 -22.98 31.29 22.46
N LEU A 230 -23.74 30.28 22.89
CA LEU A 230 -25.20 30.27 22.75
C LEU A 230 -25.90 31.25 23.71
N ALA A 231 -25.36 31.43 24.93
CA ALA A 231 -25.90 32.36 25.92
C ALA A 231 -25.71 33.85 25.53
N ALA A 232 -24.66 34.19 24.78
CA ALA A 232 -24.45 35.54 24.28
C ALA A 232 -25.47 35.93 23.19
N LYS A 233 -25.87 34.96 22.37
CA LYS A 233 -26.76 35.20 21.22
C LYS A 233 -28.24 35.34 21.59
N ILE A 234 -28.63 34.91 22.79
CA ILE A 234 -30.01 35.04 23.31
C ILE A 234 -30.24 36.41 23.98
N LYS A 235 -29.18 37.17 24.27
CA LYS A 235 -29.29 38.51 24.89
C LYS A 235 -29.38 39.67 23.89
N GLU A 236 -29.25 39.41 22.59
CA GLU A 236 -29.32 40.40 21.51
C GLU A 236 -30.54 40.25 20.58
N GLY A 237 -31.52 39.43 20.96
CA GLY A 237 -32.84 39.35 20.32
C GLY A 237 -33.94 39.67 21.31
#